data_AF-A0A966XAC6-F1
#
_entry.id   AF-A0A966XAC6-F1
#
_cell.length_a   1.000
_cell.length_b   1.000
_cell.length_c   1.000
_cell.angle_alpha   90.00
_cell.angle_beta   90.00
_cell.angle_gamma   90.00
#
_symmetry.space_group_name_H-M   'P 1'
#
loop_
_entity.id
_entity.type
_entity.pdbx_description
1 polymer ?
#
loop_
_entity_poly.entity_id
_entity_poly.type
_entity_poly.pdbx_seq_one_letter_code
_entity_poly.pdbx_strand_id
1 'polypeptide(L)'
;MYLRQAIPADADGMATVFGLAFDDYRRGLGVDAVTLATMWHPSFSARVGVSTVAVSASGDVVGFIISVPPGAEEFGRDGRPRDRPRFPELMGWNNMWRLPATFGPMGLAFARRRTRPDEGYVSMLAVRPDWQGKGVARSLLL
;
A
#
# COMPACT_ATOMS: atom_id res chain seq x y z
N MET A 1 7.88 17.67 9.67
CA MET A 1 6.92 16.84 8.91
C MET A 1 5.57 17.52 8.98
N TYR A 2 4.76 17.39 7.94
CA TYR A 2 3.35 17.75 7.97
C TYR A 2 2.52 16.65 7.31
N LEU A 3 1.22 16.62 7.59
CA LEU A 3 0.27 15.68 7.00
C LEU A 3 -0.56 16.41 5.95
N ARG A 4 -0.90 15.70 4.88
CA ARG A 4 -1.89 16.18 3.90
C ARG A 4 -2.52 15.00 3.16
N GLN A 5 -3.65 15.27 2.51
CA GLN A 5 -4.19 14.35 1.51
C GLN A 5 -3.14 14.08 0.43
N ALA A 6 -3.09 12.83 -0.01
CA ALA A 6 -2.19 12.43 -1.09
C ALA A 6 -2.62 13.07 -2.42
N ILE A 7 -1.65 13.36 -3.26
CA ILE A 7 -1.82 13.80 -4.64
C ILE A 7 -1.19 12.77 -5.57
N PRO A 8 -1.51 12.77 -6.88
CA PRO A 8 -0.98 11.75 -7.81
C PRO A 8 0.55 11.60 -7.79
N ALA A 9 1.28 12.71 -7.58
CA ALA A 9 2.74 12.70 -7.48
C ALA A 9 3.30 11.96 -6.25
N ASP A 10 2.48 11.68 -5.24
CA ASP A 10 2.93 10.95 -4.04
C ASP A 10 2.97 9.43 -4.22
N ALA A 11 2.37 8.90 -5.30
CA ALA A 11 2.24 7.46 -5.50
C ALA A 11 3.61 6.76 -5.50
N ASP A 12 4.62 7.38 -6.12
CA ASP A 12 6.02 6.89 -6.11
C ASP A 12 6.61 6.90 -4.69
N GLY A 13 6.35 7.95 -3.93
CA GLY A 13 6.80 8.07 -2.54
C GLY A 13 6.14 7.03 -1.63
N MET A 14 4.83 6.80 -1.79
CA MET A 14 4.09 5.76 -1.08
C MET A 14 4.61 4.36 -1.42
N ALA A 15 4.81 4.08 -2.71
CA ALA A 15 5.37 2.82 -3.17
C ALA A 15 6.77 2.58 -2.60
N THR A 16 7.62 3.62 -2.59
CA THR A 16 8.97 3.56 -2.01
C THR A 16 8.93 3.28 -0.51
N VAL A 17 8.05 3.96 0.25
CA VAL A 17 7.86 3.69 1.68
C VAL A 17 7.42 2.25 1.91
N PHE A 18 6.49 1.73 1.10
CA PHE A 18 6.05 0.34 1.18
C PHE A 18 7.21 -0.64 0.92
N GLY A 19 7.97 -0.43 -0.15
CA GLY A 19 9.13 -1.24 -0.50
C GLY A 19 10.16 -1.33 0.63
N LEU A 20 10.39 -0.22 1.34
CA LEU A 20 11.33 -0.15 2.46
C LEU A 20 10.78 -0.75 3.75
N ALA A 21 9.53 -0.43 4.10
CA ALA A 21 8.96 -0.73 5.41
C ALA A 21 8.53 -2.20 5.59
N PHE A 22 8.17 -2.89 4.51
CA PHE A 22 7.63 -4.26 4.55
C PHE A 22 8.69 -5.30 4.16
N ASP A 23 9.67 -5.52 5.06
CA ASP A 23 10.77 -6.46 4.86
C ASP A 23 10.32 -7.92 4.72
N ASP A 24 9.23 -8.30 5.40
CA ASP A 24 8.57 -9.59 5.29
C ASP A 24 8.10 -9.88 3.86
N TYR A 25 7.51 -8.89 3.18
CA TYR A 25 7.11 -9.01 1.78
C TYR A 25 8.31 -9.21 0.88
N ARG A 26 9.37 -8.43 1.07
CA ARG A 26 10.63 -8.57 0.31
C ARG A 26 11.20 -9.97 0.44
N ARG A 27 11.31 -10.48 1.66
CA ARG A 27 11.79 -11.85 1.94
C ARG A 27 10.88 -12.91 1.35
N GLY A 28 9.56 -12.75 1.47
CA GLY A 28 8.58 -13.69 0.93
C GLY A 28 8.58 -13.77 -0.59
N LEU A 29 8.79 -12.64 -1.26
CA LEU A 29 8.81 -12.55 -2.72
C LEU A 29 10.20 -12.81 -3.32
N GLY A 30 11.26 -12.74 -2.52
CA GLY A 30 12.64 -12.81 -2.98
C GLY A 30 13.03 -11.61 -3.84
N VAL A 31 12.48 -10.42 -3.53
CA VAL A 31 12.71 -9.18 -4.30
C VAL A 31 13.26 -8.07 -3.41
N ASP A 32 13.95 -7.11 -4.00
CA ASP A 32 14.42 -5.92 -3.29
C ASP A 32 13.30 -4.88 -3.08
N ALA A 33 13.61 -3.79 -2.37
CA ALA A 33 12.66 -2.73 -2.06
C ALA A 33 12.16 -1.98 -3.29
N VAL A 34 13.02 -1.77 -4.28
CA VAL A 34 12.67 -1.05 -5.51
C VAL A 34 11.71 -1.89 -6.36
N THR A 35 11.98 -3.17 -6.47
CA THR A 35 11.12 -4.14 -7.18
C THR A 35 9.78 -4.25 -6.49
N LEU A 36 9.76 -4.37 -5.14
CA LEU A 36 8.52 -4.39 -4.37
C LEU A 36 7.69 -3.12 -4.56
N ALA A 37 8.33 -1.94 -4.50
CA ALA A 37 7.69 -0.65 -4.75
C ALA A 37 7.05 -0.60 -6.15
N THR A 38 7.82 -0.98 -7.18
CA THR A 38 7.37 -1.00 -8.58
C THR A 38 6.15 -1.89 -8.78
N MET A 39 6.14 -3.07 -8.16
CA MET A 39 5.04 -4.03 -8.25
C MET A 39 3.72 -3.49 -7.68
N TRP A 40 3.79 -2.66 -6.63
CA TRP A 40 2.60 -2.11 -5.96
C TRP A 40 2.27 -0.68 -6.37
N HIS A 41 3.12 0.01 -7.14
CA HIS A 41 2.87 1.39 -7.56
C HIS A 41 1.46 1.61 -8.15
N PRO A 42 0.94 0.79 -9.10
CA PRO A 42 -0.42 0.97 -9.63
C PRO A 42 -1.51 0.92 -8.55
N SER A 43 -1.29 0.06 -7.54
CA SER A 43 -2.17 -0.11 -6.38
C SER A 43 -2.23 1.17 -5.54
N PHE A 44 -1.11 1.89 -5.41
CA PHE A 44 -1.04 3.15 -4.70
C PHE A 44 -1.58 4.32 -5.53
N SER A 45 -1.28 4.37 -6.84
CA SER A 45 -1.84 5.37 -7.75
C SER A 45 -3.36 5.36 -7.73
N ALA A 46 -3.98 4.19 -7.69
CA ALA A 46 -5.44 4.03 -7.63
C ALA A 46 -6.06 4.46 -6.29
N ARG A 47 -5.27 4.48 -5.20
CA ARG A 47 -5.73 4.77 -3.83
C ARG A 47 -5.34 6.15 -3.32
N VAL A 48 -4.73 7.00 -4.16
CA VAL A 48 -4.37 8.39 -3.80
C VAL A 48 -5.54 9.14 -3.18
N GLY A 49 -6.73 9.08 -3.77
CA GLY A 49 -7.91 9.82 -3.29
C GLY A 49 -8.46 9.39 -1.93
N VAL A 50 -7.96 8.29 -1.37
CA VAL A 50 -8.33 7.77 -0.04
C VAL A 50 -7.11 7.64 0.88
N SER A 51 -6.02 8.34 0.55
CA SER A 51 -4.75 8.26 1.26
C SER A 51 -4.36 9.60 1.89
N THR A 52 -3.79 9.54 3.09
CA THR A 52 -3.10 10.67 3.72
C THR A 52 -1.62 10.35 3.81
N VAL A 53 -0.77 11.32 3.46
CA VAL A 53 0.69 11.18 3.47
C VAL A 53 1.30 12.05 4.55
N ALA A 54 2.39 11.56 5.12
CA ALA A 54 3.27 12.31 5.99
C ALA A 54 4.51 12.71 5.18
N VAL A 55 4.74 14.02 5.05
CA VAL A 55 5.77 14.60 4.19
C VAL A 55 6.87 15.25 5.05
N SER A 56 8.13 15.00 4.71
CA SER A 56 9.30 15.61 5.35
C SER A 56 9.40 17.10 5.01
N ALA A 57 10.35 17.81 5.63
CA ALA A 57 10.63 19.20 5.26
C ALA A 57 11.24 19.34 3.85
N SER A 58 11.92 18.30 3.36
CA SER A 58 12.48 18.23 2.00
C SER A 58 11.45 17.89 0.92
N GLY A 59 10.20 17.58 1.31
CA GLY A 59 9.13 17.21 0.38
C GLY A 59 8.99 15.70 0.13
N ASP A 60 9.78 14.87 0.81
CA ASP A 60 9.70 13.42 0.66
C ASP A 60 8.52 12.83 1.42
N VAL A 61 7.82 11.86 0.81
CA VAL A 61 6.87 11.01 1.54
C VAL A 61 7.67 10.09 2.46
N VAL A 62 7.38 10.15 3.75
CA VAL A 62 8.06 9.34 4.80
C VAL A 62 7.11 8.42 5.54
N GLY A 63 5.81 8.55 5.29
CA GLY A 63 4.78 7.65 5.77
C GLY A 63 3.47 7.92 5.04
N PHE A 64 2.56 6.96 5.09
CA PHE A 64 1.22 7.12 4.54
C PHE A 64 0.24 6.21 5.25
N ILE A 65 -1.03 6.57 5.13
CA ILE A 65 -2.17 5.77 5.55
C ILE A 65 -3.18 5.73 4.41
N ILE A 66 -3.79 4.57 4.21
CA ILE A 66 -4.89 4.35 3.27
C ILE A 66 -6.13 4.02 4.08
N SER A 67 -7.15 4.87 3.99
CA SER A 67 -8.37 4.77 4.77
C SER A 67 -9.55 4.49 3.84
N VAL A 68 -10.16 3.33 3.99
CA VAL A 68 -11.30 2.92 3.17
C VAL A 68 -12.58 3.48 3.79
N PRO A 69 -13.34 4.33 3.09
CA PRO A 69 -14.54 4.90 3.65
C PRO A 69 -15.68 3.88 3.74
N PRO A 70 -16.68 4.13 4.60
CA PRO A 70 -17.90 3.33 4.68
C PRO A 70 -18.59 3.20 3.32
N GLY A 71 -19.05 1.98 3.01
CA GLY A 71 -19.72 1.65 1.75
C GLY A 71 -18.86 1.70 0.48
N ALA A 72 -17.55 1.97 0.58
CA ALA A 72 -16.63 1.87 -0.55
C ALA A 72 -16.55 0.44 -1.11
N GLU A 73 -16.75 0.31 -2.42
CA GLU A 73 -16.36 -0.88 -3.15
C GLU A 73 -14.88 -0.76 -3.53
N GLU A 74 -14.01 -1.50 -2.86
CA GLU A 74 -12.62 -1.68 -3.29
C GLU A 74 -12.51 -2.47 -4.62
N PHE A 75 -13.63 -3.00 -5.12
CA PHE A 75 -13.76 -3.71 -6.40
C PHE A 75 -14.47 -2.85 -7.46
N GLY A 76 -14.18 -3.13 -8.73
CA GLY A 76 -15.15 -2.82 -9.79
C GLY A 76 -16.45 -3.61 -9.58
N ARG A 77 -17.54 -3.16 -10.20
CA ARG A 77 -18.90 -3.75 -10.12
C ARG A 77 -18.97 -5.25 -10.49
N ASP A 78 -17.90 -5.77 -11.08
CA ASP A 78 -17.67 -7.13 -11.55
C ASP A 78 -16.81 -8.00 -10.60
N GLY A 79 -16.52 -7.52 -9.39
CA GLY A 79 -15.78 -8.29 -8.37
C GLY A 79 -14.29 -8.50 -8.71
N ARG A 80 -13.76 -7.75 -9.68
CA ARG A 80 -12.34 -7.74 -10.01
C ARG A 80 -11.66 -6.56 -9.30
N PRO A 81 -10.42 -6.72 -8.80
CA PRO A 81 -9.62 -5.57 -8.38
C PRO A 81 -9.58 -4.61 -9.57
N ARG A 82 -9.94 -3.34 -9.34
CA ARG A 82 -9.93 -2.31 -10.39
C ARG A 82 -8.53 -2.19 -11.03
N ASP A 83 -7.50 -2.43 -10.22
CA ASP A 83 -6.10 -2.54 -10.64
C ASP A 83 -5.46 -3.78 -10.01
N ARG A 84 -5.16 -4.79 -10.83
CA ARG A 84 -4.44 -5.98 -10.38
C ARG A 84 -2.97 -5.61 -10.18
N PRO A 85 -2.37 -5.88 -9.01
CA PRO A 85 -0.92 -5.77 -8.89
C PRO A 85 -0.26 -6.69 -9.92
N ARG A 86 0.76 -6.17 -10.62
CA ARG A 86 1.41 -6.81 -11.79
C ARG A 86 2.34 -7.97 -11.40
N PHE A 87 2.00 -8.71 -10.36
CA PHE A 87 2.79 -9.82 -9.83
C PHE A 87 3.22 -10.84 -10.90
N PRO A 88 2.34 -11.32 -11.80
CA PRO A 88 2.72 -12.35 -12.76
C PRO A 88 3.65 -11.82 -13.85
N GLU A 89 3.49 -10.54 -14.22
CA GLU A 89 4.29 -9.86 -15.25
C GLU A 89 5.69 -9.53 -14.75
N LEU A 90 5.85 -9.19 -13.47
CA LEU A 90 7.11 -8.74 -12.88
C LEU A 90 7.92 -9.86 -12.21
N MET A 91 7.28 -10.84 -11.58
CA MET A 91 8.00 -11.98 -10.98
C MET A 91 8.27 -13.12 -11.97
N GLY A 92 7.55 -13.14 -13.10
CA GLY A 92 7.49 -14.29 -14.00
C GLY A 92 6.67 -15.42 -13.40
N TRP A 93 5.86 -16.09 -14.22
CA TRP A 93 4.98 -17.19 -13.79
C TRP A 93 5.73 -18.25 -12.98
N ASN A 94 6.99 -18.52 -13.32
CA ASN A 94 7.87 -19.49 -12.67
C ASN A 94 8.24 -19.19 -11.20
N ASN A 95 8.00 -17.98 -10.72
CA ASN A 95 8.25 -17.60 -9.32
C ASN A 95 6.95 -17.45 -8.51
N MET A 96 5.77 -17.52 -9.14
CA MET A 96 4.50 -17.39 -8.43
C MET A 96 4.26 -18.55 -7.44
N TRP A 97 4.75 -19.75 -7.72
CA TRP A 97 4.69 -20.88 -6.79
C TRP A 97 5.62 -20.73 -5.57
N ARG A 98 6.58 -19.81 -5.64
CA ARG A 98 7.48 -19.50 -4.51
C ARG A 98 6.87 -18.51 -3.54
N LEU A 99 5.73 -17.89 -3.88
CA LEU A 99 4.96 -17.08 -2.95
C LEU A 99 4.55 -17.93 -1.75
N PRO A 100 5.00 -17.60 -0.53
CA PRO A 100 4.50 -18.28 0.65
C PRO A 100 2.97 -18.17 0.68
N ALA A 101 2.29 -19.28 0.99
CA ALA A 101 0.83 -19.33 1.03
C ALA A 101 0.21 -18.28 1.97
N THR A 102 1.00 -17.66 2.86
CA THR A 102 0.64 -16.54 3.73
C THR A 102 0.50 -15.18 3.01
N PHE A 103 1.09 -15.00 1.82
CA PHE A 103 0.93 -13.76 1.02
C PHE A 103 -0.27 -13.80 0.06
N GLY A 104 -0.75 -15.00 -0.30
CA GLY A 104 -2.03 -15.18 -1.00
C GLY A 104 -3.19 -14.50 -0.27
N PRO A 105 -3.40 -14.75 1.03
CA PRO A 105 -4.39 -14.09 1.88
C PRO A 105 -4.25 -12.57 2.00
N MET A 106 -3.07 -11.98 1.79
CA MET A 106 -2.90 -10.52 1.88
C MET A 106 -3.13 -9.81 0.54
N GLY A 107 -2.76 -10.42 -0.59
CA GLY A 107 -3.31 -10.03 -1.89
C GLY A 107 -4.85 -10.12 -1.91
N LEU A 108 -5.41 -11.00 -1.08
CA LEU A 108 -6.84 -11.11 -0.80
C LEU A 108 -7.33 -10.14 0.29
N ALA A 109 -6.53 -9.76 1.29
CA ALA A 109 -6.88 -8.76 2.29
C ALA A 109 -6.97 -7.35 1.69
N PHE A 110 -6.15 -7.05 0.67
CA PHE A 110 -6.31 -5.90 -0.23
C PHE A 110 -7.47 -6.01 -1.21
N ALA A 111 -8.14 -7.16 -1.27
CA ALA A 111 -9.04 -7.52 -2.36
C ALA A 111 -10.27 -8.31 -1.92
N ARG A 112 -10.77 -8.24 -0.67
CA ARG A 112 -11.90 -9.08 -0.24
C ARG A 112 -12.83 -8.51 0.82
N ARG A 113 -12.90 -7.20 1.02
CA ARG A 113 -13.92 -6.67 1.94
C ARG A 113 -14.69 -5.51 1.34
N ARG A 114 -15.95 -5.77 1.03
CA ARG A 114 -16.96 -4.71 0.94
C ARG A 114 -17.11 -4.11 2.32
N THR A 115 -16.81 -2.83 2.48
CA THR A 115 -17.12 -2.13 3.72
C THR A 115 -18.63 -2.16 3.93
N ARG A 116 -19.06 -2.39 5.17
CA ARG A 116 -20.46 -2.14 5.51
C ARG A 116 -20.76 -0.63 5.33
N PRO A 117 -22.02 -0.25 5.11
CA PRO A 117 -22.40 1.16 4.93
C PRO A 117 -21.96 2.09 6.08
N ASP A 118 -21.69 1.53 7.25
CA ASP A 118 -21.31 2.18 8.50
C ASP A 118 -19.87 1.87 8.95
N GLU A 119 -19.08 1.16 8.13
CA GLU A 119 -17.74 0.70 8.50
C GLU A 119 -16.64 1.31 7.64
N GLY A 120 -15.80 2.15 8.24
CA GLY A 120 -14.50 2.52 7.66
C GLY A 120 -13.37 1.68 8.28
N TYR A 121 -12.29 1.47 7.53
CA TYR A 121 -11.08 0.83 8.08
C TYR A 121 -9.81 1.39 7.47
N VAL A 122 -8.70 1.22 8.19
CA VAL A 122 -7.36 1.48 7.68
C VAL A 122 -6.89 0.24 6.93
N SER A 123 -6.74 0.32 5.61
CA SER A 123 -6.26 -0.81 4.80
C SER A 123 -4.75 -0.96 4.84
N MET A 124 -4.02 0.15 4.95
CA MET A 124 -2.58 0.15 5.09
C MET A 124 -2.10 1.37 5.88
N LEU A 125 -1.10 1.16 6.73
CA LEU A 125 -0.34 2.20 7.39
C LEU A 125 1.14 1.83 7.28
N ALA A 126 1.96 2.75 6.78
CA ALA A 126 3.38 2.53 6.55
C ALA A 126 4.20 3.75 6.95
N VAL A 127 5.37 3.50 7.54
CA VAL A 127 6.35 4.53 7.89
C VAL A 127 7.73 4.05 7.48
N ARG A 128 8.47 4.92 6.80
CA ARG A 128 9.84 4.66 6.35
C ARG A 128 10.72 4.28 7.55
N PRO A 129 11.58 3.25 7.48
CA PRO A 129 12.32 2.75 8.64
C PRO A 129 13.10 3.80 9.44
N ASP A 130 13.74 4.75 8.78
CA ASP A 130 14.49 5.87 9.38
C ASP A 130 13.58 6.94 10.06
N TRP A 131 12.27 6.83 9.90
CA TRP A 131 11.24 7.67 10.54
C TRP A 131 10.41 6.93 11.60
N GLN A 132 10.65 5.63 11.78
CA GLN A 132 9.98 4.85 12.82
C GLN A 132 10.44 5.29 14.23
N GLY A 133 9.58 5.11 15.22
CA GLY A 133 9.83 5.61 16.59
C GLY A 133 9.63 7.12 16.79
N LYS A 134 9.38 7.90 15.73
CA LYS A 134 9.21 9.36 15.78
C LYS A 134 7.74 9.82 15.84
N GLY A 135 6.82 8.92 16.15
CA GLY A 135 5.38 9.24 16.27
C GLY A 135 4.62 9.40 14.94
N VAL A 136 5.26 9.20 13.77
CA VAL A 136 4.62 9.39 12.45
C VAL A 136 3.33 8.58 12.29
N ALA A 137 3.36 7.29 12.65
CA ALA A 137 2.22 6.40 12.55
C ALA A 137 1.04 6.88 13.42
N ARG A 138 1.34 7.40 14.62
CA ARG A 138 0.32 7.98 15.50
C ARG A 138 -0.30 9.22 14.85
N SER A 139 0.51 10.10 14.29
CA SER A 139 0.00 11.30 13.62
C SER A 139 -0.88 10.97 12.42
N LEU A 140 -0.56 9.91 11.66
CA LEU A 140 -1.37 9.46 10.53
C LEU A 140 -2.73 8.85 10.92
N LEU A 141 -2.90 8.42 12.17
CA LEU A 141 -4.15 7.85 12.68
C LEU A 141 -5.10 8.89 13.29
N LEU A 142 -4.65 10.13 13.47
CA LEU A 142 -5.39 11.23 14.09
C LEU A 142 -5.93 12.19 13.03
#